data_AF-B9BHA9-F1
#
_entry.id   AF-B9BHA9-F1
#
_cell.length_a   1.000
_cell.length_b   1.000
_cell.length_c   1.000
_cell.angle_alpha   90.00
_cell.angle_beta   90.00
_cell.angle_gamma   90.00
#
_symmetry.space_group_name_H-M   'P 1'
#
loop_
_entity.id
_entity.type
_entity.pdbx_description
1 polymer ?
#
loop_
_entity_poly.entity_id
_entity_poly.type
_entity_poly.pdbx_seq_one_letter_code
_entity_poly.pdbx_strand_id
1 'polypeptide(L)'
;MRRAVHIAFFALLVYLIGDRAMLHAQGRDAGPAACAERAEQVRYDALGRGFGSAAADSQREAFMSGCLVTGRADQDVAMAAR
;
A
#
# COMPACT_ATOMS: atom_id res chain seq x y z
N MET A 1 12.13 41.82 -9.42
CA MET A 1 11.18 41.71 -8.30
C MET A 1 10.00 40.78 -8.62
N ARG A 2 8.99 41.19 -9.41
CA ARG A 2 7.78 40.35 -9.68
C ARG A 2 8.07 38.95 -10.25
N ARG A 3 9.03 38.82 -11.17
CA ARG A 3 9.37 37.51 -11.77
C ARG A 3 9.93 36.50 -10.76
N ALA A 4 10.78 36.94 -9.83
CA ALA A 4 11.34 36.08 -8.80
C ALA A 4 10.26 35.55 -7.85
N VAL A 5 9.28 36.40 -7.50
CA VAL A 5 8.13 36.01 -6.66
C VAL A 5 7.28 34.95 -7.35
N HIS A 6 7.01 35.10 -8.65
CA HIS A 6 6.25 34.10 -9.40
C HIS A 6 6.98 32.76 -9.50
N ILE A 7 8.30 32.76 -9.70
CA ILE A 7 9.12 31.55 -9.74
C ILE A 7 9.08 30.84 -8.38
N ALA A 8 9.24 31.57 -7.27
CA ALA A 8 9.16 31.00 -5.93
C ALA A 8 7.77 30.40 -5.66
N PHE A 9 6.70 31.07 -6.09
CA PHE A 9 5.33 30.58 -5.96
C PHE A 9 5.09 29.30 -6.77
N PHE A 10 5.60 29.25 -8.00
CA PHE A 10 5.51 28.06 -8.84
C PHE A 10 6.29 26.89 -8.24
N ALA A 11 7.51 27.13 -7.77
CA ALA A 11 8.32 26.11 -7.10
C ALA A 11 7.61 25.57 -5.85
N LEU A 12 7.03 26.46 -5.03
CA LEU A 12 6.26 26.08 -3.85
C LEU A 12 5.01 25.26 -4.21
N LEU A 13 4.26 25.66 -5.24
CA LEU A 13 3.09 24.93 -5.71
C LEU A 13 3.46 23.52 -6.20
N VAL A 14 4.51 23.41 -7.02
CA VAL A 14 4.98 22.11 -7.51
C VAL A 14 5.44 21.22 -6.34
N TYR A 15 6.16 21.79 -5.37
CA TYR A 15 6.59 21.06 -4.17
C TYR A 15 5.40 20.55 -3.35
N LEU A 16 4.41 21.40 -3.08
CA LEU A 16 3.23 21.04 -2.29
C LEU A 16 2.33 20.03 -3.02
N ILE A 17 2.20 20.14 -4.34
CA ILE A 17 1.44 19.17 -5.15
C ILE A 17 2.16 17.82 -5.17
N GLY A 18 3.49 17.82 -5.32
CA GLY A 18 4.31 16.60 -5.25
C GLY A 18 4.20 15.89 -3.90
N ASP A 19 4.31 16.65 -2.80
CA ASP A 19 4.18 16.15 -1.43
C ASP A 19 2.78 15.55 -1.16
N ARG A 20 1.72 16.26 -1.55
CA ARG A 20 0.32 15.77 -1.48
C ARG A 20 0.08 14.54 -2.36
N ALA A 21 0.65 14.48 -3.55
CA ALA A 21 0.52 13.32 -4.44
C ALA A 21 1.21 12.09 -3.84
N MET A 22 2.37 12.28 -3.22
CA MET A 22 3.11 11.23 -2.54
C MET A 22 2.39 10.75 -1.26
N LEU A 23 1.78 11.66 -0.51
CA LEU A 23 0.93 11.33 0.65
C LEU A 23 -0.40 10.68 0.25
N HIS A 24 -0.98 11.01 -0.90
CA HIS A 24 -2.20 10.35 -1.40
C HIS A 24 -1.92 8.99 -2.05
N ALA A 25 -0.72 8.75 -2.55
CA ALA A 25 -0.26 7.40 -2.90
C ALA A 25 -0.15 6.52 -1.64
N GLN A 26 0.53 7.01 -0.60
CA GLN A 26 0.65 6.29 0.68
C GLN A 26 -0.70 6.16 1.43
N GLY A 27 -1.59 7.14 1.28
CA GLY A 27 -2.96 7.08 1.82
C GLY A 27 -3.85 6.07 1.11
N ARG A 28 -3.54 5.70 -0.15
CA ARG A 28 -4.16 4.55 -0.81
C ARG A 28 -3.62 3.22 -0.30
N ASP A 29 -2.36 3.17 0.12
CA ASP A 29 -1.72 1.96 0.67
C ASP A 29 -2.29 1.57 2.04
N ALA A 30 -2.99 2.48 2.73
CA ALA A 30 -3.71 2.24 3.98
C ALA A 30 -5.23 2.01 3.79
N GLY A 31 -5.70 1.92 2.54
CA GLY A 31 -7.12 1.77 2.21
C GLY A 31 -7.57 0.31 2.04
N PRO A 32 -8.88 0.02 2.14
CA PRO A 32 -9.44 -1.33 1.93
C PRO A 32 -9.04 -1.95 0.58
N ALA A 33 -8.87 -1.12 -0.45
CA ALA A 33 -8.45 -1.57 -1.78
C ALA A 33 -7.01 -2.09 -1.81
N ALA A 34 -6.07 -1.43 -1.12
CA ALA A 34 -4.68 -1.88 -1.03
C ALA A 34 -4.56 -3.16 -0.20
N CYS A 35 -5.36 -3.30 0.87
CA CYS A 35 -5.46 -4.56 1.63
C CYS A 35 -5.94 -5.71 0.74
N ALA A 36 -6.97 -5.48 -0.09
CA ALA A 36 -7.49 -6.49 -1.01
C ALA A 36 -6.46 -6.88 -2.08
N GLU A 37 -5.75 -5.92 -2.67
CA GLU A 37 -4.73 -6.17 -3.68
C GLU A 37 -3.55 -6.98 -3.11
N ARG A 38 -3.06 -6.62 -1.92
CA ARG A 38 -1.98 -7.36 -1.24
C ARG A 38 -2.42 -8.72 -0.75
N ALA A 39 -3.67 -8.88 -0.29
CA ALA A 39 -4.21 -10.18 0.07
C ALA A 39 -4.20 -11.14 -1.13
N GLU A 40 -4.58 -10.67 -2.31
CA GLU A 40 -4.56 -11.50 -3.52
C GLU A 40 -3.12 -11.88 -3.94
N GLN A 41 -2.13 -10.99 -3.73
CA GLN A 41 -0.72 -11.36 -3.89
C GLN A 41 -0.29 -12.48 -2.94
N VAL A 42 -0.69 -12.44 -1.66
CA VAL A 42 -0.40 -13.51 -0.68
C VAL A 42 -1.03 -14.84 -1.13
N ARG A 43 -2.24 -14.80 -1.69
CA ARG A 43 -2.89 -15.98 -2.26
C ARG A 43 -2.08 -16.58 -3.40
N TYR A 44 -1.71 -15.77 -4.39
CA TYR A 44 -0.94 -16.23 -5.55
C TYR A 44 0.43 -16.79 -5.15
N ASP A 45 1.07 -16.15 -4.20
CA ASP A 45 2.35 -16.60 -3.65
C ASP A 45 2.19 -17.95 -2.91
N ALA A 46 1.13 -18.12 -2.11
CA ALA A 46 0.83 -19.41 -1.48
C ALA A 46 0.55 -20.51 -2.53
N LEU A 47 -0.22 -20.20 -3.58
CA LEU A 47 -0.42 -21.13 -4.70
C LEU A 47 0.90 -21.49 -5.39
N GLY A 48 1.78 -20.51 -5.62
CA GLY A 48 3.11 -20.70 -6.20
C GLY A 48 4.04 -21.56 -5.33
N ARG A 49 3.88 -21.51 -4.00
CA ARG A 49 4.58 -22.38 -3.04
C ARG A 49 4.00 -23.79 -2.95
N GLY A 50 2.91 -24.09 -3.68
CA GLY A 50 2.26 -25.41 -3.69
C GLY A 50 1.19 -25.62 -2.64
N PHE A 51 0.73 -24.56 -1.95
CA PHE A 51 -0.44 -24.67 -1.09
C PHE A 51 -1.71 -24.91 -1.92
N GLY A 52 -2.63 -25.74 -1.43
CA GLY A 52 -3.93 -25.94 -2.07
C GLY A 52 -4.81 -24.68 -2.01
N SER A 53 -5.78 -24.55 -2.93
CA SER A 53 -6.64 -23.35 -3.03
C SER A 53 -7.27 -22.93 -1.71
N ALA A 54 -7.82 -23.88 -0.94
CA ALA A 54 -8.45 -23.58 0.34
C ALA A 54 -7.47 -23.00 1.38
N ALA A 55 -6.21 -23.46 1.37
CA ALA A 55 -5.17 -22.93 2.27
C ALA A 55 -4.71 -21.55 1.81
N ALA A 56 -4.53 -21.35 0.50
CA ALA A 56 -4.19 -20.05 -0.07
C ALA A 56 -5.29 -19.00 0.18
N ASP A 57 -6.56 -19.39 0.05
CA ASP A 57 -7.72 -18.54 0.34
C ASP A 57 -7.80 -18.20 1.84
N SER A 58 -7.45 -19.15 2.72
CA SER A 58 -7.38 -18.90 4.17
C SER A 58 -6.28 -17.89 4.53
N GLN A 59 -5.11 -17.98 3.87
CA GLN A 59 -4.03 -17.02 4.07
C GLN A 59 -4.38 -15.62 3.55
N ARG A 60 -5.09 -15.56 2.43
CA ARG A 60 -5.64 -14.31 1.88
C ARG A 60 -6.53 -13.61 2.91
N GLU A 61 -7.50 -14.33 3.46
CA GLU A 61 -8.48 -13.77 4.39
C GLU A 61 -7.84 -13.34 5.71
N ALA A 62 -6.86 -14.11 6.20
CA ALA A 62 -6.08 -13.75 7.38
C ALA A 62 -5.28 -12.45 7.16
N PHE A 63 -4.64 -12.30 5.99
CA PHE A 63 -3.93 -11.07 5.65
C PHE A 63 -4.89 -9.88 5.51
N MET A 64 -6.03 -10.07 4.83
CA MET A 64 -7.02 -9.03 4.58
C MET A 64 -7.60 -8.49 5.89
N SER A 65 -8.02 -9.38 6.79
CA SER A 65 -8.54 -8.99 8.11
C SER A 65 -7.48 -8.29 8.96
N GLY A 66 -6.23 -8.77 8.97
CA GLY A 66 -5.12 -8.10 9.67
C GLY A 66 -4.85 -6.69 9.14
N CYS A 67 -4.81 -6.55 7.81
CA CYS A 67 -4.58 -5.26 7.15
C CYS A 67 -5.69 -4.24 7.44
N LEU A 68 -6.95 -4.66 7.43
CA LEU A 68 -8.08 -3.77 7.75
C LEU A 68 -8.06 -3.30 9.21
N VAL A 69 -7.59 -4.13 10.14
CA VAL A 69 -7.52 -3.79 11.56
C VAL A 69 -6.34 -2.86 11.84
N THR A 70 -5.18 -3.11 11.23
CA THR A 70 -3.95 -2.33 11.50
C THR A 70 -3.75 -1.13 10.58
N GLY A 71 -4.55 -1.04 9.52
CA GLY A 71 -4.46 0.00 8.49
C GLY A 71 -3.15 -0.06 7.70
N ARG A 72 -2.45 -1.20 7.72
CA ARG A 72 -1.15 -1.40 7.06
C ARG A 72 -1.20 -2.59 6.11
N ALA A 73 -1.07 -2.33 4.82
CA ALA A 73 -0.95 -3.37 3.78
C ALA A 73 0.46 -3.97 3.66
N ASP A 74 1.34 -3.66 4.61
CA ASP A 74 2.75 -4.07 4.63
C ASP A 74 3.16 -4.76 5.93
N GLN A 75 2.20 -5.30 6.71
CA GLN A 75 2.57 -6.16 7.83
C GLN A 75 2.99 -7.55 7.33
N ASP A 76 4.31 -7.67 7.16
CA ASP A 76 5.11 -8.80 7.59
C ASP A 76 4.76 -10.19 7.01
N VAL A 77 4.99 -10.36 5.70
CA VAL A 77 5.40 -11.66 5.14
C VAL A 77 6.72 -12.14 5.79
N ALA A 78 7.46 -11.25 6.46
CA ALA A 78 8.68 -11.55 7.22
C ALA A 78 8.46 -12.31 8.54
N MET A 79 7.28 -12.23 9.18
CA MET A 79 7.03 -12.98 10.42
C MET A 79 6.66 -14.45 10.18
N ALA A 80 6.18 -14.80 8.98
CA ALA A 80 5.88 -16.19 8.62
C ALA A 80 7.13 -17.02 8.25
N ALA A 81 8.33 -16.41 8.25
CA ALA A 81 9.60 -17.04 7.93
C ALA A 81 10.52 -17.26 9.16
N ARG A 82 10.02 -17.04 10.38
CA ARG A 82 10.71 -17.38 11.64
C ARG A 82 10.08 -18.57 12.34
#